data_AF-A0A9X2FC36-F1
#
_entry.id   AF-A0A9X2FC36-F1
#
_cell.length_a   1.000
_cell.length_b   1.000
_cell.length_c   1.000
_cell.angle_alpha   90.00
_cell.angle_beta   90.00
_cell.angle_gamma   90.00
#
_symmetry.space_group_name_H-M   'P 1'
#
loop_
_entity.id
_entity.type
_entity.pdbx_description
1 polymer ?
#
loop_
_entity_poly.entity_id
_entity_poly.type
_entity_poly.pdbx_seq_one_letter_code
_entity_poly.pdbx_strand_id
1 'polypeptide(L)' 'MAPMHTPAPTRDSALAGTMTIDAYARQHQLTPREVRQQMGSGLLQFVQIRGQIRVQLKPESPGNETASPDSSPSTE' A
#
# COMPACT_ATOMS: atom_id res chain seq x y z
N MET A 1 -22.66 -37.51 8.71
CA MET A 1 -22.54 -36.03 8.76
C MET A 1 -21.22 -35.66 8.10
N ALA A 2 -21.24 -35.11 6.89
CA ALA A 2 -20.02 -34.64 6.23
C ALA A 2 -19.69 -33.23 6.75
N PRO A 3 -18.42 -32.92 7.08
CA PRO A 3 -18.03 -31.58 7.48
C PRO A 3 -18.20 -30.64 6.30
N MET A 4 -19.06 -29.62 6.44
CA MET A 4 -19.18 -28.57 5.44
C MET A 4 -17.85 -27.80 5.39
N HIS A 5 -16.99 -28.17 4.44
CA HIS A 5 -15.85 -27.36 4.04
C HIS A 5 -16.39 -26.05 3.47
N THR A 6 -16.52 -25.03 4.30
CA THR A 6 -16.65 -23.66 3.82
C THR A 6 -15.38 -23.35 3.02
N PRO A 7 -15.47 -23.09 1.70
CA PRO A 7 -14.29 -22.68 0.95
C PRO A 7 -13.72 -21.44 1.63
N ALA A 8 -12.41 -21.43 1.88
CA ALA A 8 -11.73 -20.26 2.42
C ALA A 8 -12.15 -19.04 1.61
N PRO A 9 -12.43 -17.88 2.24
CA PRO A 9 -12.83 -16.69 1.52
C PRO A 9 -11.79 -16.44 0.44
N THR A 10 -12.23 -16.49 -0.82
CA THR A 10 -11.36 -16.31 -1.98
C THR A 10 -10.55 -15.06 -1.73
N ARG A 11 -9.26 -15.22 -1.41
CA ARG A 11 -8.35 -14.11 -1.16
C ARG A 11 -8.27 -13.41 -2.51
N ASP A 12 -9.05 -12.36 -2.65
CA ASP A 12 -9.32 -11.73 -3.93
C ASP A 12 -7.97 -11.17 -4.40
N SER A 13 -7.32 -11.89 -5.32
CA SER A 13 -5.96 -11.56 -5.77
C SER A 13 -5.91 -10.17 -6.41
N ALA A 14 -7.05 -9.61 -6.82
CA ALA A 14 -7.14 -8.23 -7.28
C ALA A 14 -6.95 -7.22 -6.13
N LEU A 15 -7.24 -7.59 -4.88
CA LEU A 15 -6.96 -6.77 -3.69
C LEU A 15 -5.49 -6.83 -3.27
N ALA A 16 -4.72 -7.82 -3.73
CA ALA A 16 -3.29 -7.91 -3.41
C ALA A 16 -2.55 -6.74 -4.07
N GLY A 17 -1.87 -5.91 -3.26
CA GLY A 17 -1.18 -4.71 -3.74
C GLY A 17 -2.09 -3.49 -3.94
N THR A 18 -3.33 -3.51 -3.43
CA THR A 18 -4.20 -2.32 -3.44
C THR A 18 -4.74 -2.00 -2.04
N MET A 19 -4.79 -0.72 -1.72
CA MET A 19 -5.21 -0.21 -0.41
C MET A 19 -6.34 0.82 -0.57
N THR A 20 -7.23 0.93 0.41
CA THR A 20 -8.25 1.99 0.39
C THR A 20 -7.61 3.36 0.58
N ILE A 21 -8.30 4.41 0.09
CA ILE A 21 -7.85 5.81 0.23
C ILE A 21 -7.57 6.14 1.71
N ASP A 22 -8.48 5.76 2.62
CA ASP A 22 -8.31 5.99 4.05
C ASP A 22 -7.07 5.31 4.65
N ALA A 23 -6.79 4.07 4.26
CA ALA A 23 -5.64 3.35 4.79
C ALA A 23 -4.32 3.92 4.21
N TYR A 24 -4.31 4.33 2.94
CA TYR A 24 -3.18 5.06 2.35
C TYR A 24 -2.94 6.40 3.03
N ALA A 25 -4.02 7.16 3.27
CA ALA A 25 -3.98 8.43 3.95
C ALA A 25 -3.37 8.29 5.36
N ARG A 26 -3.81 7.28 6.13
CA ARG A 26 -3.25 7.00 7.47
C ARG A 26 -1.77 6.61 7.43
N GLN A 27 -1.37 5.77 6.47
CA GLN A 27 0.02 5.31 6.34
C GLN A 27 0.99 6.46 6.04
N HIS A 28 0.56 7.41 5.19
CA HIS A 28 1.39 8.54 4.78
C HIS A 28 1.10 9.83 5.55
N GLN A 29 0.27 9.77 6.61
CA GLN A 29 -0.16 10.94 7.40
C GLN A 29 -0.80 12.05 6.55
N LEU A 30 -1.49 11.66 5.47
CA LEU A 30 -2.20 12.55 4.55
C LEU A 30 -3.68 12.58 4.87
N THR A 31 -4.38 13.59 4.34
CA THR A 31 -5.85 13.60 4.33
C THR A 31 -6.41 12.84 3.12
N PRO A 32 -7.63 12.26 3.20
CA PRO A 32 -8.28 11.63 2.05
C PRO A 32 -8.44 12.56 0.84
N ARG A 33 -8.55 13.88 1.11
CA ARG A 33 -8.59 14.92 0.07
C ARG A 33 -7.27 15.01 -0.68
N GLU A 34 -6.15 15.01 0.03
CA GLU A 34 -4.82 15.06 -0.60
C GLU A 34 -4.51 13.80 -1.40
N VAL A 35 -4.87 12.62 -0.88
CA VAL A 35 -4.73 11.37 -1.64
C VAL A 35 -5.50 11.44 -2.96
N ARG A 36 -6.72 12.00 -2.95
CA ARG A 36 -7.50 12.24 -4.18
C ARG A 36 -6.85 13.26 -5.11
N GLN A 37 -6.24 14.31 -4.57
CA GLN A 37 -5.48 15.27 -5.39
C GLN A 37 -4.28 14.59 -6.04
N GLN A 38 -3.52 13.78 -5.31
CA GLN A 38 -2.37 13.04 -5.85
C GLN A 38 -2.80 12.02 -6.92
N MET A 39 -3.96 11.36 -6.76
CA MET A 39 -4.55 10.53 -7.82
C MET A 39 -4.94 11.37 -9.05
N GLY A 40 -5.54 12.55 -8.85
CA GLY A 40 -5.90 13.47 -9.94
C GLY A 40 -4.69 14.06 -10.67
N SER A 41 -3.59 14.27 -9.97
CA SER A 41 -2.31 14.73 -10.53
C SER A 41 -1.49 13.61 -11.19
N GLY A 42 -1.96 12.35 -11.14
CA GLY A 42 -1.25 11.20 -11.70
C GLY A 42 -0.04 10.72 -10.89
N LEU A 43 0.15 11.23 -9.67
CA LEU A 43 1.21 10.79 -8.75
C LEU A 43 0.91 9.41 -8.16
N LEU A 44 -0.38 9.13 -7.90
CA LEU A 44 -0.85 7.85 -7.40
C LEU A 44 -1.66 7.12 -8.46
N GLN A 45 -1.34 5.84 -8.65
CA GLN A 45 -2.20 4.97 -9.44
C GLN A 45 -3.36 4.48 -8.58
N PHE A 46 -4.52 4.37 -9.21
CA PHE A 46 -5.72 3.86 -8.57
C PHE A 46 -6.42 2.89 -9.52
N VAL A 47 -7.12 1.94 -8.92
CA VAL A 47 -7.91 0.94 -9.62
C VAL A 47 -9.30 0.88 -9.00
N GLN A 48 -10.30 0.62 -9.84
CA GLN A 48 -11.66 0.40 -9.37
C GLN A 48 -11.93 -1.10 -9.30
N ILE A 49 -12.12 -1.61 -8.08
CA ILE A 49 -12.39 -3.04 -7.82
C ILE A 49 -13.76 -3.15 -7.17
N ARG A 50 -14.68 -3.87 -7.82
CA ARG A 50 -16.07 -4.05 -7.33
C ARG A 50 -16.77 -2.73 -6.97
N GLY A 51 -16.53 -1.68 -7.76
CA GLY A 51 -17.11 -0.34 -7.56
C GLY A 51 -16.38 0.54 -6.52
N GLN A 52 -15.39 0.01 -5.79
CA GLN A 52 -14.58 0.79 -4.86
C GLN A 52 -13.28 1.27 -5.50
N ILE A 53 -12.98 2.56 -5.35
CA ILE A 53 -11.67 3.13 -5.73
C ILE A 53 -10.65 2.75 -4.67
N ARG A 54 -9.55 2.13 -5.13
CA ARG A 54 -8.42 1.71 -4.29
C ARG A 54 -7.14 2.25 -4.88
N VAL A 55 -6.24 2.70 -4.02
CA VAL A 55 -4.89 3.12 -4.40
C VAL A 55 -4.08 1.87 -4.70
N GLN A 56 -3.46 1.82 -5.87
CA GLN A 56 -2.56 0.75 -6.24
C GLN A 56 -1.18 1.06 -5.65
N LEU A 57 -0.77 0.22 -4.71
CA LEU A 57 0.58 0.27 -4.18
C LEU A 57 1.46 -0.34 -5.27
N LYS A 58 2.25 0.50 -5.95
CA LYS A 58 3.35 -0.04 -6.75
C LYS A 58 4.19 -0.91 -5.79
N PRO A 59 4.71 -2.06 -6.23
CA PRO A 59 5.80 -2.69 -5.50
C PRO A 59 6.95 -1.67 -5.53
N GLU A 60 7.04 -0.84 -4.49
CA GLU A 60 8.26 -0.10 -4.24
C GLU A 60 9.34 -1.17 -4.08
N SER A 61 10.34 -1.08 -4.95
CA SER A 61 11.56 -1.86 -4.85
C SER A 61 12.00 -1.88 -3.39
N PRO A 62 12.21 -3.06 -2.78
CA PRO A 62 12.76 -3.13 -1.44
C PRO A 62 14.19 -2.56 -1.51
N GLY A 63 14.39 -1.33 -1.05
CA GLY A 63 15.72 -0.73 -1.13
C GLY A 63 15.74 0.79 -1.10
N ASN A 64 15.04 1.42 -0.17
CA ASN A 64 15.69 2.53 0.51
C ASN A 64 16.36 1.89 1.73
N GLU A 65 17.45 1.17 1.46
CA GLU A 65 18.42 0.84 2.49
C GLU A 65 18.67 2.13 3.24
N THR A 66 18.33 2.12 4.51
CA THR A 66 18.88 3.05 5.48
C THR A 66 20.38 3.07 5.24
N ALA A 67 20.85 4.07 4.49
CA ALA A 67 22.22 4.52 4.56
C ALA A 67 22.37 4.97 6.01
N SER A 68 22.73 4.02 6.88
CA SER A 68 23.40 4.33 8.13
C SER A 68 24.69 5.01 7.69
N PRO A 69 24.91 6.31 7.94
CA PRO A 69 26.27 6.75 8.07
C PRO A 69 26.78 6.07 9.34
N ASP A 70 27.40 4.91 9.21
CA ASP A 70 28.38 4.45 10.19
C ASP A 70 29.57 5.42 10.08
N SER A 71 29.35 6.64 10.58
CA SER A 71 30.42 7.53 10.95
C SER A 71 31.00 6.96 12.24
N SER A 72 31.83 5.93 12.10
CA SER A 72 32.83 5.60 13.10
C SER A 72 33.79 6.79 13.18
N PRO A 73 33.83 7.57 14.28
CA PRO A 73 34.90 8.53 14.45
C PRO A 73 36.20 7.75 14.72
N SER A 74 37.21 8.00 13.92
CA SER A 74 38.59 7.68 14.27
C SER A 74 38.92 8.29 15.64
N THR A 75 39.41 7.49 16.58
CA THR A 75 40.18 7.98 17.73
C THR A 75 41.19 6.91 18.14
N GLU A 76 42.46 7.31 17.91
CA GLU A 76 43.73 6.95 18.56
C GLU A 76 44.20 5.48 18.64
#